data_AF-A0A1I0NF02-F1
#
_entry.id   AF-A0A1I0NF02-F1
#
_cell.length_a   1.000
_cell.length_b   1.000
_cell.length_c   1.000
_cell.angle_alpha   90.00
_cell.angle_beta   90.00
_cell.angle_gamma   90.00
#
_symmetry.space_group_name_H-M   'P 1'
#
loop_
_entity.id
_entity.type
_entity.pdbx_description
1 polymer ?
#
loop_
_entity_poly.entity_id
_entity_poly.type
_entity_poly.pdbx_seq_one_letter_code
_entity_poly.pdbx_strand_id
1 'polypeptide(L)'
;MDAFEDWEPDQISPLAWRLLRVAAGYEQRAVEREVDDLMQAHVSMLESGSRSLSPSRRRVLLALYEAELTDAQMRAIVDHF
;
A
#
# COMPACT_ATOMS: atom_id res chain seq x y z
N MET A 1 11.97 8.11 -14.63
CA MET A 1 12.44 7.03 -13.75
C MET A 1 11.23 6.72 -12.92
N ASP A 2 10.51 5.66 -13.29
CA ASP A 2 9.22 5.34 -12.68
C ASP A 2 9.51 4.77 -11.29
N ALA A 3 9.04 5.44 -10.25
CA ALA A 3 9.30 5.11 -8.84
C ALA A 3 8.82 3.68 -8.46
N PHE A 4 7.97 3.07 -9.29
CA PHE A 4 7.43 1.72 -9.12
C PHE A 4 8.45 0.57 -9.25
N GLU A 5 9.68 0.82 -9.70
CA GLU A 5 10.68 -0.25 -9.89
C GLU A 5 11.40 -0.66 -8.59
N ASP A 6 11.39 0.17 -7.54
CA ASP A 6 12.17 -0.12 -6.32
C ASP A 6 11.43 -1.02 -5.31
N TRP A 7 10.09 -1.12 -5.40
CA TRP A 7 9.27 -1.83 -4.41
C TRP A 7 8.47 -2.98 -5.03
N GLU A 8 8.85 -4.23 -4.73
CA GLU A 8 8.07 -5.40 -5.15
C GLU A 8 6.85 -5.60 -4.23
N PRO A 9 5.61 -5.32 -4.68
CA PRO A 9 4.43 -5.32 -3.80
C PRO A 9 4.10 -6.70 -3.21
N ASP A 10 4.64 -7.77 -3.81
CA ASP A 10 4.48 -9.14 -3.35
C ASP A 10 5.34 -9.47 -2.12
N GLN A 11 6.36 -8.65 -1.82
CA GLN A 11 7.23 -8.79 -0.65
C GLN A 11 6.77 -7.94 0.55
N ILE A 12 5.84 -7.02 0.34
CA ILE A 12 5.35 -6.12 1.40
C ILE A 12 4.41 -6.90 2.32
N SER A 13 4.77 -6.93 3.61
CA SER A 13 3.99 -7.62 4.64
C SER A 13 2.62 -6.93 4.87
N PRO A 14 1.61 -7.65 5.39
CA PRO A 14 0.32 -7.05 5.77
C PRO A 14 0.48 -5.86 6.74
N LEU A 15 1.47 -5.91 7.63
CA LEU A 15 1.75 -4.83 8.57
C LEU A 15 2.35 -3.63 7.84
N ALA A 16 3.34 -3.84 6.97
CA ALA A 16 3.91 -2.78 6.16
C ALA A 16 2.84 -2.08 5.30
N TRP A 17 1.91 -2.82 4.69
CA TRP A 17 0.78 -2.21 3.96
C TRP A 17 -0.04 -1.24 4.82
N ARG A 18 -0.33 -1.63 6.07
CA ARG A 18 -1.05 -0.76 7.01
C ARG A 18 -0.23 0.48 7.37
N LEU A 19 1.06 0.30 7.63
CA LEU A 19 1.96 1.38 8.02
C LEU A 19 2.15 2.38 6.89
N LEU A 20 2.33 1.90 5.65
CA LEU A 20 2.40 2.73 4.44
C LEU A 20 1.13 3.58 4.30
N ARG A 21 -0.06 2.97 4.41
CA ARG A 21 -1.33 3.70 4.33
C ARG A 21 -1.41 4.81 5.38
N VAL A 22 -1.11 4.48 6.64
CA VAL A 22 -1.20 5.44 7.75
C VAL A 22 -0.17 6.56 7.61
N ALA A 23 1.06 6.23 7.23
CA ALA A 23 2.12 7.20 7.00
C ALA A 23 1.79 8.15 5.84
N ALA A 24 1.17 7.63 4.78
CA ALA A 24 0.64 8.40 3.65
C ALA A 24 -0.63 9.21 4.00
N GLY A 25 -1.10 9.16 5.25
CA GLY A 25 -2.23 9.98 5.72
C GLY A 25 -3.61 9.47 5.34
N TYR A 26 -3.73 8.27 4.79
CA TYR A 26 -5.01 7.71 4.36
C TYR A 26 -5.70 6.91 5.46
N GLU A 27 -7.01 7.11 5.62
CA GLU A 27 -7.89 6.10 6.24
C GLU A 27 -8.27 5.03 5.21
N GLN A 28 -8.67 3.82 5.64
CA GLN A 28 -9.06 2.77 4.70
C GLN A 28 -10.26 3.17 3.81
N ARG A 29 -11.19 3.99 4.33
CA ARG A 29 -12.31 4.55 3.53
C ARG A 29 -11.88 5.64 2.56
N ALA A 30 -10.78 6.33 2.83
CA ALA A 30 -10.26 7.35 1.92
C ALA A 30 -9.69 6.68 0.66
N VAL A 31 -9.02 5.54 0.82
CA VAL A 31 -8.47 4.74 -0.30
C VAL A 31 -9.55 4.38 -1.34
N GLU A 32 -10.76 4.03 -0.89
CA GLU A 32 -11.88 3.67 -1.78
C GLU A 32 -12.30 4.81 -2.72
N ARG A 33 -11.99 6.06 -2.37
CA ARG A 33 -12.27 7.24 -3.21
C ARG A 33 -11.16 7.51 -4.23
N GLU A 34 -9.95 7.05 -3.95
CA GLU A 34 -8.77 7.29 -4.79
C GLU A 34 -8.50 6.12 -5.75
N VAL A 35 -8.98 4.91 -5.42
CA VAL A 35 -8.72 3.70 -6.19
C VAL A 35 -10.03 3.02 -6.60
N ASP A 36 -10.36 3.14 -7.88
CA ASP A 36 -11.52 2.48 -8.47
C ASP A 36 -11.51 0.96 -8.18
N ASP A 37 -12.70 0.41 -7.94
CA ASP A 37 -12.94 -1.00 -7.63
C ASP A 37 -12.22 -1.54 -6.37
N LEU A 38 -11.68 -0.66 -5.50
CA LEU A 38 -11.03 -1.05 -4.25
C LEU A 38 -11.82 -0.56 -3.02
N MET A 39 -12.75 -1.39 -2.56
CA MET A 39 -13.51 -1.13 -1.34
C MET A 39 -12.66 -1.19 -0.06
N GLN A 40 -13.08 -0.47 0.99
CA GLN A 40 -12.47 -0.51 2.33
C GLN A 40 -12.21 -1.94 2.84
N ALA A 41 -13.15 -2.87 2.60
CA ALA A 41 -13.02 -4.26 3.03
C ALA A 41 -11.82 -4.99 2.38
N HIS A 42 -11.47 -4.65 1.14
CA HIS A 42 -10.31 -5.20 0.45
C HIS A 42 -9.01 -4.75 1.12
N VAL A 43 -8.92 -3.46 1.51
CA VAL A 43 -7.78 -2.90 2.24
C VAL A 43 -7.64 -3.57 3.61
N SER A 44 -8.75 -3.73 4.34
CA SER A 44 -8.76 -4.43 5.63
C SER A 44 -8.27 -5.89 5.52
N MET A 45 -8.70 -6.60 4.47
CA MET A 45 -8.26 -7.98 4.24
C MET A 45 -6.75 -8.07 3.91
N LEU A 46 -6.23 -7.12 3.12
CA LEU A 46 -4.82 -7.01 2.82
C LEU A 46 -4.00 -6.76 4.09
N GLU A 47 -4.39 -5.76 4.89
CA GLU A 47 -3.68 -5.33 6.10
C GLU A 47 -3.77 -6.32 7.26
N SER A 48 -4.72 -7.27 7.22
CA SER A 48 -4.82 -8.37 8.18
C SER A 48 -4.12 -9.64 7.70
N GLY A 49 -3.70 -9.69 6.43
CA GLY A 49 -3.15 -10.89 5.80
C GLY A 49 -4.19 -11.99 5.53
N SER A 50 -5.48 -11.71 5.75
CA SER A 50 -6.57 -12.69 5.54
C SER A 50 -6.82 -12.98 4.06
N ARG A 51 -6.57 -11.99 3.17
CA ARG A 51 -6.59 -12.18 1.72
C ARG A 51 -5.74 -11.12 1.02
N SER A 52 -4.92 -11.56 0.05
CA SER A 52 -4.17 -10.63 -0.81
C SER A 52 -5.04 -10.02 -1.90
N LEU A 53 -4.67 -8.82 -2.35
CA LEU A 53 -5.14 -8.24 -3.61
C LEU A 53 -4.43 -8.87 -4.81
N SER A 54 -4.94 -8.62 -6.02
CA SER A 54 -4.22 -8.94 -7.25
C SER A 54 -2.91 -8.12 -7.34
N PRO A 55 -1.89 -8.59 -8.08
CA PRO A 55 -0.66 -7.84 -8.28
C PRO A 55 -0.88 -6.43 -8.85
N SER A 56 -1.81 -6.28 -9.81
CA SER A 56 -2.18 -4.99 -10.38
C SER A 56 -2.73 -4.02 -9.34
N ARG A 57 -3.62 -4.48 -8.46
CA ARG A 57 -4.20 -3.63 -7.40
C ARG A 57 -3.17 -3.27 -6.33
N ARG A 58 -2.25 -4.17 -6.01
CA ARG A 58 -1.13 -3.84 -5.09
C ARG A 58 -0.25 -2.74 -5.67
N ARG A 59 0.09 -2.80 -6.96
CA ARG A 59 0.87 -1.72 -7.62
C ARG A 59 0.14 -0.38 -7.57
N VAL A 60 -1.14 -0.34 -7.89
CA VAL A 60 -1.94 0.90 -7.82
C VAL A 60 -2.00 1.44 -6.39
N LEU A 61 -2.19 0.57 -5.40
CA LEU A 61 -2.22 0.98 -4.00
C LEU A 61 -0.87 1.50 -3.50
N LEU A 62 0.22 0.84 -3.92
CA LEU A 62 1.57 1.27 -3.58
C LEU A 62 1.89 2.63 -4.19
N ALA A 63 1.50 2.83 -5.44
CA ALA A 63 1.65 4.10 -6.15
C ALA A 63 0.93 5.26 -5.43
N LEU A 64 -0.28 4.99 -4.93
CA LEU A 64 -1.03 5.97 -4.16
C LEU A 64 -0.27 6.38 -2.88
N TYR A 65 0.32 5.42 -2.17
CA TYR A 65 1.05 5.72 -0.93
C TYR A 65 2.40 6.37 -1.19
N GLU A 66 3.11 5.94 -2.24
CA GLU A 66 4.38 6.49 -2.67
C GLU A 66 4.27 7.96 -3.07
N ALA A 67 3.15 8.38 -3.66
CA ALA A 67 2.92 9.79 -3.99
C ALA A 67 2.95 10.73 -2.77
N GLU A 68 2.67 10.21 -1.57
CA GLU A 68 2.61 10.98 -0.32
C GLU A 68 3.83 10.72 0.59
N LEU A 69 4.72 9.79 0.21
CA LEU A 69 5.83 9.33 1.04
C LEU A 69 7.18 9.57 0.36
N THR A 70 8.19 9.88 1.16
CA THR A 70 9.58 9.89 0.68
C THR A 70 10.12 8.46 0.53
N ASP A 71 11.06 8.25 -0.38
CA ASP A 71 11.76 6.97 -0.55
C ASP A 71 12.34 6.44 0.77
N ALA A 72 12.81 7.34 1.65
CA ALA A 72 13.33 6.97 2.96
C ALA A 72 12.25 6.40 3.89
N GLN A 73 11.03 6.95 3.86
CA GLN A 73 9.90 6.44 4.63
C GLN A 73 9.40 5.13 4.05
N MET A 74 9.27 5.05 2.71
CA MET A 74 8.93 3.81 2.00
C MET A 74 9.90 2.69 2.41
N ARG A 75 11.21 2.97 2.32
CA ARG A 75 12.26 2.02 2.67
C ARG A 75 12.20 1.59 4.12
N ALA A 76 12.09 2.54 5.04
CA ALA A 76 12.04 2.25 6.46
C ALA A 76 10.83 1.37 6.82
N ILE A 77 9.70 1.52 6.13
CA ILE A 77 8.51 0.70 6.39
C ILE A 77 8.65 -0.68 5.75
N VAL A 78 9.05 -0.76 4.47
CA VAL A 78 9.13 -2.04 3.75
C VAL A 78 10.26 -2.94 4.26
N ASP A 79 11.44 -2.38 4.59
CA ASP A 79 12.61 -3.16 5.00
C ASP A 79 12.52 -3.66 6.47
N HIS A 80 11.69 -3.04 7.31
CA HIS A 80 11.66 -3.32 8.76
C HIS A 80 10.39 -4.00 9.28
N PHE A 81 9.33 -4.13 8.47
CA PHE A 81 8.04 -4.68 8.92
C PHE A 81 7.46 -5.74 7.99
#